data_AF-F3MJB6-F1
#
_entry.id   AF-F3MJB6-F1
#
_cell.length_a   1.000
_cell.length_b   1.000
_cell.length_c   1.000
_cell.angle_alpha   90.00
_cell.angle_beta   90.00
_cell.angle_gamma   90.00
#
_symmetry.space_group_name_H-M   'P 1'
#
loop_
_entity.id
_entity.type
_entity.pdbx_description
1 polymer ?
#
loop_
_entity_poly.entity_id
_entity_poly.type
_entity_poly.pdbx_seq_one_letter_code
_entity_poly.pdbx_strand_id
1 'polypeptide(L)'
;MLERAKEAAIAMSEAIENHHPHLLGEIGFDIGIDDNERIWMFEANSKPGRSIFSHPSLKAEGRASVEHIFDHSLYLSGFHRGE
;
A
#
# COMPACT_ATOMS: atom_id res chain seq x y z
N MET A 1 10.55 3.49 14.28
CA MET A 1 9.29 2.72 14.20
C MET A 1 8.57 2.84 12.87
N LEU A 2 8.25 4.04 12.38
CA LEU A 2 7.49 4.20 11.10
C LEU A 2 8.17 3.51 9.91
N GLU A 3 9.50 3.59 9.80
CA GLU A 3 10.25 2.89 8.75
C GLU A 3 10.13 1.37 8.87
N ARG A 4 10.23 0.81 10.08
CA ARG A 4 10.02 -0.63 10.32
C ARG A 4 8.60 -1.07 9.95
N ALA A 5 7.59 -0.24 10.24
CA ALA A 5 6.21 -0.51 9.85
C ALA A 5 6.03 -0.50 8.33
N LYS A 6 6.70 0.44 7.64
CA LYS A 6 6.72 0.51 6.19
C LYS A 6 7.41 -0.70 5.55
N GLU A 7 8.60 -1.07 6.05
CA GLU A 7 9.31 -2.28 5.61
C GLU A 7 8.47 -3.54 5.81
N ALA A 8 7.81 -3.67 6.97
CA ALA A 8 6.91 -4.79 7.23
C ALA A 8 5.73 -4.80 6.25
N ALA A 9 5.10 -3.66 5.98
CA ALA A 9 4.01 -3.56 5.01
C ALA A 9 4.46 -3.96 3.59
N ILE A 10 5.66 -3.57 3.16
CA ILE A 10 6.23 -3.97 1.87
C ILE A 10 6.46 -5.48 1.83
N ALA A 11 7.11 -6.05 2.85
CA ALA A 11 7.37 -7.49 2.92
C ALA A 11 6.07 -8.31 2.93
N MET A 12 5.02 -7.83 3.61
CA MET A 12 3.71 -8.47 3.58
C MET A 12 3.04 -8.37 2.21
N SER A 13 3.10 -7.22 1.53
CA SER A 13 2.59 -7.08 0.16
C SER A 13 3.25 -8.07 -0.79
N GLU A 14 4.57 -8.17 -0.78
CA GLU A 14 5.33 -9.10 -1.62
C GLU A 14 4.96 -10.55 -1.32
N ALA A 15 4.85 -10.91 -0.03
CA ALA A 15 4.46 -12.25 0.37
C ALA A 15 3.04 -12.61 -0.10
N ILE A 16 2.08 -11.68 0.02
CA ILE A 16 0.70 -11.90 -0.44
C ILE A 16 0.66 -12.02 -1.96
N GLU A 17 1.28 -11.09 -2.69
CA GLU A 17 1.31 -11.08 -4.16
C GLU A 17 1.88 -12.38 -4.72
N ASN A 18 2.99 -12.88 -4.15
CA ASN A 18 3.63 -14.11 -4.59
C ASN A 18 2.79 -15.39 -4.37
N HIS A 19 1.80 -15.35 -3.50
CA HIS A 19 0.95 -16.50 -3.15
C HIS A 19 -0.52 -16.32 -3.58
N HIS A 20 -0.87 -15.18 -4.18
CA HIS A 20 -2.21 -14.90 -4.67
C HIS A 20 -2.29 -15.21 -6.18
N PRO A 21 -3.36 -15.88 -6.67
CA PRO A 21 -3.45 -16.32 -8.06
C PRO A 21 -3.68 -15.18 -9.07
N HIS A 22 -3.94 -13.97 -8.59
CA HIS A 22 -4.24 -12.80 -9.41
C HIS A 22 -3.41 -11.61 -8.96
N LEU A 23 -3.06 -10.75 -9.91
CA LEU A 23 -2.34 -9.51 -9.67
C LEU A 23 -3.14 -8.59 -8.73
N LEU A 24 -2.50 -8.08 -7.68
CA LEU A 24 -3.08 -7.05 -6.82
C LEU A 24 -2.51 -5.68 -7.22
N GLY A 25 -3.40 -4.68 -7.34
CA GLY A 25 -3.00 -3.31 -7.70
C GLY A 25 -2.70 -2.42 -6.49
N GLU A 26 -3.43 -2.63 -5.40
CA GLU A 26 -3.26 -1.94 -4.12
C GLU A 26 -3.65 -2.87 -2.98
N ILE A 27 -3.03 -2.69 -1.80
CA ILE A 27 -3.39 -3.37 -0.56
C ILE A 27 -3.35 -2.34 0.56
N GLY A 28 -4.42 -2.27 1.36
CA GLY A 28 -4.43 -1.55 2.64
C GLY A 28 -4.26 -2.52 3.79
N PHE A 29 -3.29 -2.28 4.67
CA PHE A 29 -3.06 -3.08 5.86
C PHE A 29 -3.55 -2.40 7.11
N ASP A 30 -4.25 -3.17 7.95
CA ASP A 30 -4.55 -2.79 9.32
C ASP A 30 -3.52 -3.44 10.24
N ILE A 31 -2.63 -2.61 10.79
CA ILE A 31 -1.47 -3.04 11.56
C ILE A 31 -1.53 -2.45 12.97
N GLY A 32 -1.28 -3.30 13.97
CA GLY A 32 -1.04 -2.92 15.36
C GLY A 32 0.44 -2.89 15.69
N ILE A 33 0.82 -1.99 16.58
CA ILE A 33 2.16 -1.92 17.18
C ILE A 33 1.97 -2.07 18.68
N ASP A 34 2.57 -3.11 19.27
CA ASP A 34 2.51 -3.31 20.73
C ASP A 34 3.59 -2.53 21.48
N ASP A 35 3.54 -2.57 22.82
CA ASP A 35 4.48 -1.87 23.70
C ASP A 35 5.95 -2.33 23.57
N ASN A 36 6.18 -3.48 22.92
CA ASN A 36 7.52 -4.01 22.63
C ASN A 36 7.96 -3.71 21.19
N GLU A 37 7.29 -2.78 20.50
CA GLU A 37 7.49 -2.45 19.09
C GLU A 37 7.38 -3.64 18.13
N ARG A 38 6.57 -4.64 18.49
CA ARG A 38 6.23 -5.74 17.57
C ARG A 38 5.07 -5.31 16.69
N ILE A 39 5.17 -5.70 15.44
CA ILE A 39 4.22 -5.37 14.39
C ILE A 39 3.28 -6.56 14.22
N TRP A 40 1.98 -6.30 14.33
CA TRP A 40 0.91 -7.30 14.21
C TRP A 40 0.01 -6.92 13.05
N MET A 41 -0.19 -7.82 12.08
CA MET A 41 -1.15 -7.62 10.99
C MET A 41 -2.50 -8.23 11.39
N PHE A 42 -3.56 -7.44 11.32
CA PHE A 42 -4.93 -7.91 11.58
C PHE A 42 -5.68 -8.22 10.28
N GLU A 43 -5.61 -7.30 9.32
CA GLU A 43 -6.35 -7.38 8.06
C GLU A 43 -5.51 -6.87 6.88
N ALA A 44 -5.80 -7.42 5.70
CA ALA A 44 -5.25 -6.97 4.41
C ALA A 44 -6.41 -6.82 3.41
N ASN A 45 -6.68 -5.59 3.01
CA ASN A 45 -7.81 -5.22 2.17
C ASN A 45 -7.32 -4.93 0.75
N SER A 46 -7.79 -5.71 -0.24
CA SER A 46 -7.48 -5.50 -1.67
C SER A 46 -8.19 -4.29 -2.30
N LYS A 47 -9.08 -3.64 -1.55
CA LYS A 47 -9.75 -2.38 -1.92
C LYS A 47 -9.88 -1.47 -0.70
N PRO A 48 -8.81 -0.75 -0.32
CA PRO A 48 -8.83 0.14 0.84
C PRO A 48 -9.81 1.31 0.66
N GLY A 49 -10.46 1.68 1.76
CA GLY A 49 -11.31 2.87 1.81
C GLY A 49 -10.49 4.15 1.64
N ARG A 50 -11.01 5.12 0.88
CA ARG A 50 -10.32 6.39 0.58
C ARG A 50 -10.81 7.58 1.41
N SER A 51 -11.75 7.36 2.33
CA SER A 51 -12.35 8.43 3.16
C SER A 51 -11.33 9.17 4.01
N ILE A 52 -10.27 8.48 4.45
CA ILE A 52 -9.19 9.07 5.25
C ILE A 52 -8.47 10.24 4.54
N PHE A 53 -8.40 10.21 3.21
CA PHE A 53 -7.77 11.26 2.40
C PHE A 53 -8.62 12.55 2.28
N SER A 54 -9.85 12.55 2.82
CA SER A 54 -10.63 13.79 2.96
C SER A 54 -10.02 14.74 4.00
N HIS A 55 -9.21 14.22 4.92
CA HIS A 55 -8.54 15.04 5.92
C HIS A 55 -7.45 15.91 5.29
N PRO A 56 -7.42 17.23 5.53
CA PRO A 56 -6.48 18.14 4.83
C PRO A 56 -5.00 17.78 4.97
N SER A 57 -4.60 17.21 6.11
CA SER A 57 -3.22 16.80 6.36
C SER A 57 -2.78 15.58 5.57
N LEU A 58 -3.72 14.80 5.00
CA LEU A 58 -3.45 13.57 4.28
C LEU A 58 -3.67 13.72 2.76
N LYS A 59 -3.79 14.95 2.28
CA LYS A 59 -4.09 15.25 0.88
C LYS A 59 -2.92 14.84 -0.04
N ALA A 60 -1.68 14.96 0.42
CA ALA A 60 -0.50 14.58 -0.35
C ALA A 60 -0.41 13.06 -0.50
N GLU A 61 -0.69 12.33 0.57
CA GLU A 61 -0.73 10.88 0.67
C GLU A 61 -1.88 10.32 -0.19
N GLY A 62 -3.03 10.98 -0.16
CA GLY A 62 -4.15 10.66 -1.04
C GLY A 62 -3.80 10.80 -2.51
N ARG A 63 -3.04 11.84 -2.88
CA ARG A 63 -2.54 12.04 -4.23
C ARG A 63 -1.51 10.97 -4.62
N ALA A 64 -0.50 10.74 -3.77
CA ALA A 64 0.53 9.73 -4.00
C ALA A 64 -0.07 8.33 -4.17
N SER A 65 -1.10 7.98 -3.38
CA SER A 65 -1.82 6.71 -3.51
C SER A 65 -2.44 6.53 -4.91
N VAL A 66 -3.02 7.59 -5.51
CA VAL A 66 -3.55 7.51 -6.88
C VAL A 66 -2.42 7.42 -7.91
N GLU A 67 -1.38 8.23 -7.72
CA GLU A 67 -0.22 8.27 -8.62
C GLU A 67 0.47 6.89 -8.70
N HIS A 68 0.68 6.20 -7.57
CA HIS A 68 1.27 4.86 -7.58
C HIS A 68 0.43 3.81 -8.32
N ILE A 69 -0.90 3.81 -8.16
CA ILE A 69 -1.77 2.88 -8.88
C ILE A 69 -1.71 3.14 -10.39
N PHE A 70 -1.70 4.42 -10.76
CA PHE A 70 -1.60 4.84 -12.15
C PHE A 70 -0.24 4.45 -12.74
N ASP A 71 0.85 4.70 -12.03
CA ASP A 71 2.21 4.35 -12.46
C ASP A 71 2.37 2.82 -12.58
N HIS A 72 1.81 2.05 -11.65
CA HIS A 72 1.77 0.59 -11.76
C HIS A 72 0.97 0.13 -12.99
N SER A 73 -0.17 0.76 -13.27
CA SER A 73 -0.97 0.46 -14.47
C SER A 73 -0.20 0.78 -15.76
N LEU A 74 0.55 1.88 -15.79
CA LEU A 74 1.43 2.23 -16.90
C LEU A 74 2.52 1.17 -17.09
N TYR A 75 3.21 0.80 -16.01
CA TYR A 75 4.22 -0.26 -16.03
C TYR A 75 3.69 -1.56 -16.65
N LEU A 76 2.52 -2.04 -16.20
CA LEU A 76 1.90 -3.27 -16.72
C LEU A 76 1.48 -3.17 -18.19
N SER A 77 1.08 -1.97 -18.63
CA SER A 77 0.66 -1.73 -20.02
C SER A 77 1.82 -1.69 -21.01
N GLY A 78 3.07 -1.59 -20.54
CA GLY A 78 4.26 -1.36 -21.36
C GLY A 78 4.37 0.08 -21.88
N PHE A 79 3.47 0.98 -21.49
CA PHE A 79 3.63 2.41 -21.73
C PHE A 79 4.51 3.03 -20.64
N HIS A 80 5.55 3.71 -21.06
CA HIS A 80 6.40 4.49 -20.17
C HIS A 80 6.01 5.96 -20.27
N ARG A 81 6.03 6.69 -19.15
CA ARG A 81 6.11 8.15 -19.21
C ARG A 81 7.42 8.47 -19.94
N GLY A 82 7.32 9.08 -21.13
CA GLY A 82 8.49 9.64 -21.78
C GLY A 82 9.20 10.60 -20.81
N GLU A 83 10.53 10.56 -20.80
CA GLU A 83 11.36 11.54 -20.11
C GLU A 83 11.14 12.96 -20.66
#